data_AF-A0A1E1LD72-F1
#
_entry.id   AF-A0A1E1LD72-F1
#
_cell.length_a   1.000
_cell.length_b   1.000
_cell.length_c   1.000
_cell.angle_alpha   90.00
_cell.angle_beta   90.00
_cell.angle_gamma   90.00
#
_symmetry.space_group_name_H-M   'P 1'
#
loop_
_entity.id
_entity.type
_entity.pdbx_description
1 polymer ?
#
loop_
_entity_poly.entity_id
_entity_poly.type
_entity_poly.pdbx_seq_one_letter_code
_entity_poly.pdbx_strand_id
1 'polypeptide(L)'
;MTLRKEIMREYQDIAIQAKPEVKPAIDELYTWLLNEYLPTRYPTMFSVTSLGLLNHTTSTHIPLQPSPDPAKTFEILGENLDEDFLILLPSDDGDSYMLKGFVNCFPAGFNTKDKLGLKLRDIHTPVPGYKQKLELSMDRFFDRLEVGKVVKRANWSINTEEKLFAASGLHLYGGEKKVDEKVDVNTGQTFLRVERQLLHRLPRAKALVFNVKTYLYPLSEIKEEGLGEDLAQAIDGLKEGSTPGMHFYKRGVVWGSSQGCSLSIGKDGLGALRSAHAIVYYPIGTLRTPIPE
;
A
#
# COMPACT_ATOMS: atom_id res chain seq x y z
N MET A 1 0.34 -4.58 15.56
CA MET A 1 0.78 -3.25 16.07
C MET A 1 2.22 -3.26 16.57
N THR A 2 2.64 -4.22 17.40
CA THR A 2 4.01 -4.34 17.92
C THR A 2 5.09 -4.18 16.84
N LEU A 3 5.01 -4.93 15.75
CA LEU A 3 5.96 -4.83 14.63
C LEU A 3 6.03 -3.42 14.02
N ARG A 4 4.90 -2.69 13.91
CA ARG A 4 4.90 -1.31 13.39
C ARG A 4 5.67 -0.38 14.33
N LYS A 5 5.49 -0.53 15.65
CA LYS A 5 6.23 0.26 16.66
C LYS A 5 7.73 -0.02 16.58
N GLU A 6 8.13 -1.28 16.44
CA GLU A 6 9.52 -1.67 16.28
C GLU A 6 10.12 -1.05 15.01
N ILE A 7 9.42 -1.14 13.88
CA ILE A 7 9.86 -0.54 12.61
C ILE A 7 10.01 0.98 12.72
N MET A 8 9.02 1.67 13.28
CA MET A 8 9.09 3.14 13.44
C MET A 8 10.20 3.57 14.39
N ARG A 9 10.56 2.74 15.37
CA ARG A 9 11.70 2.99 16.27
C ARG A 9 13.04 2.73 15.59
N GLU A 10 13.18 1.62 14.88
CA GLU A 10 14.46 1.17 14.32
C GLU A 10 14.79 1.83 12.98
N TYR A 11 13.77 2.12 12.17
CA TYR A 11 13.89 2.68 10.82
C TYR A 11 13.14 4.01 10.72
N GLN A 12 13.22 4.85 11.76
CA GLN A 12 12.42 6.06 11.92
C GLN A 12 12.39 6.94 10.67
N ASP A 13 13.54 7.20 10.06
CA ASP A 13 13.66 8.09 8.90
C ASP A 13 13.13 7.49 7.59
N ILE A 14 13.04 6.15 7.50
CA ILE A 14 12.45 5.41 6.38
C ILE A 14 10.95 5.23 6.58
N ALA A 15 10.51 5.06 7.82
CA ALA A 15 9.13 4.75 8.17
C ALA A 15 8.27 6.00 8.34
N ILE A 16 8.81 7.11 8.87
CA ILE A 16 8.04 8.33 9.11
C ILE A 16 8.83 9.55 8.65
N GLN A 17 8.23 10.35 7.77
CA GLN A 17 8.66 11.73 7.55
C GLN A 17 7.48 12.64 7.26
N ALA A 18 7.60 13.90 7.65
CA ALA A 18 6.64 14.93 7.33
C ALA A 18 7.37 16.25 7.00
N LYS A 19 7.08 16.81 5.84
CA LYS A 19 7.43 18.19 5.52
C LYS A 19 6.50 19.16 6.28
N PRO A 20 6.94 20.36 6.67
CA PRO A 20 6.09 21.30 7.41
C PRO A 20 4.76 21.60 6.73
N GLU A 21 4.76 21.74 5.39
CA GLU A 21 3.58 22.06 4.59
C GLU A 21 2.50 20.97 4.58
N VAL A 22 2.83 19.73 4.95
CA VAL A 22 1.84 18.62 4.97
C VAL A 22 1.00 18.59 6.24
N LYS A 23 1.39 19.35 7.28
CA LYS A 23 0.72 19.34 8.58
C LYS A 23 -0.81 19.54 8.50
N PRO A 24 -1.36 20.52 7.74
CA PRO A 24 -2.81 20.71 7.68
C PRO A 24 -3.56 19.47 7.15
N ALA A 25 -2.96 18.73 6.23
CA ALA A 25 -3.55 17.51 5.68
C ALA A 25 -3.49 16.34 6.67
N ILE A 26 -2.38 16.20 7.40
CA ILE A 26 -2.23 15.18 8.44
C ILE A 26 -3.23 15.45 9.58
N ASP A 27 -3.31 16.69 10.04
CA ASP A 27 -4.22 17.10 11.11
C ASP A 27 -5.67 16.85 10.72
N GLU A 28 -6.08 17.20 9.49
CA GLU A 28 -7.43 16.94 9.00
C GLU A 28 -7.76 15.44 8.96
N LEU A 29 -6.86 14.62 8.40
CA LEU A 29 -7.04 13.17 8.35
C LEU A 29 -7.11 12.58 9.76
N TYR A 30 -6.20 12.98 10.64
CA TYR A 30 -6.13 12.52 12.02
C TYR A 30 -7.40 12.88 12.78
N THR A 31 -7.82 14.15 12.75
CA THR A 31 -9.02 14.60 13.46
C THR A 31 -10.24 13.81 12.99
N TRP A 32 -10.43 13.63 11.68
CA TRP A 32 -11.56 12.86 11.16
C TRP A 32 -11.50 11.38 11.58
N LEU A 33 -10.33 10.74 11.47
CA LEU A 33 -10.16 9.34 11.87
C LEU A 33 -10.53 9.13 13.34
N LEU A 34 -9.94 9.93 14.23
CA LEU A 34 -10.01 9.72 15.67
C LEU A 34 -11.34 10.21 16.28
N ASN A 35 -11.92 11.28 15.76
CA ASN A 35 -13.13 11.87 16.33
C ASN A 35 -14.42 11.37 15.67
N GLU A 36 -14.37 10.90 14.42
CA GLU A 36 -15.57 10.51 13.68
C GLU A 36 -15.51 9.06 13.20
N TYR A 37 -14.52 8.71 12.37
CA TYR A 37 -14.54 7.44 11.65
C TYR A 37 -14.39 6.22 12.55
N LEU A 38 -13.31 6.15 13.34
CA LEU A 38 -12.99 4.99 14.17
C LEU A 38 -14.06 4.67 15.23
N PRO A 39 -14.48 5.63 16.09
CA PRO A 39 -15.52 5.34 17.09
C PRO A 39 -16.88 5.03 16.47
N THR A 40 -17.20 5.55 15.29
CA THR A 40 -18.49 5.29 14.62
C THR A 40 -18.48 3.94 13.88
N ARG A 41 -17.41 3.65 13.13
CA ARG A 41 -17.34 2.46 12.26
C ARG A 41 -16.91 1.20 13.01
N TYR A 42 -16.10 1.35 14.06
CA TYR A 42 -15.53 0.26 14.84
C TYR A 42 -15.74 0.47 16.36
N PRO A 43 -16.99 0.64 16.83
CA PRO A 43 -17.29 0.98 18.22
C PRO A 43 -16.87 -0.09 19.24
N THR A 44 -16.67 -1.34 18.80
CA THR A 44 -16.16 -2.43 19.64
C THR A 44 -14.65 -2.36 19.85
N MET A 45 -13.92 -1.69 18.95
CA MET A 45 -12.47 -1.50 19.04
C MET A 45 -12.09 -0.12 19.54
N PHE A 46 -12.91 0.90 19.26
CA PHE A 46 -12.63 2.28 19.61
C PHE A 46 -13.81 2.95 20.29
N SER A 47 -13.58 3.60 21.43
CA SER A 47 -14.60 4.38 22.12
C SER A 47 -14.03 5.69 22.66
N VAL A 48 -14.78 6.78 22.51
CA VAL A 48 -14.38 8.08 23.06
C VAL A 48 -14.59 8.09 24.58
N THR A 49 -13.57 8.55 25.32
CA THR A 49 -13.59 8.74 26.77
C THR A 49 -13.12 10.16 27.12
N SER A 50 -13.15 10.52 28.40
CA SER A 50 -12.61 11.81 28.88
C SER A 50 -11.09 11.92 28.71
N LEU A 51 -10.37 10.82 28.52
CA LEU A 51 -8.92 10.79 28.35
C LEU A 51 -8.48 10.76 26.88
N GLY A 52 -9.39 10.51 25.95
CA GLY A 52 -9.12 10.42 24.51
C GLY A 52 -9.92 9.33 23.82
N LEU A 53 -9.48 8.87 22.65
CA LEU A 53 -10.03 7.68 22.02
C LEU A 53 -9.37 6.43 22.62
N LEU A 54 -10.12 5.62 23.35
CA LEU A 54 -9.64 4.33 23.85
C LEU A 54 -9.62 3.31 22.72
N ASN A 55 -8.44 2.73 22.46
CA ASN A 55 -8.26 1.54 21.63
C ASN A 55 -8.35 0.30 22.53
N HIS A 56 -9.45 -0.45 22.44
CA HIS A 56 -9.71 -1.64 23.25
C HIS A 56 -8.78 -2.81 22.93
N THR A 57 -8.21 -2.85 21.73
CA THR A 57 -7.27 -3.92 21.33
C THR A 57 -5.92 -3.76 22.02
N THR A 58 -5.48 -2.54 22.27
CA THR A 58 -4.19 -2.24 22.92
C THR A 58 -4.34 -1.73 24.34
N SER A 59 -5.55 -1.46 24.80
CA SER A 59 -5.87 -0.83 26.09
C SER A 59 -5.17 0.53 26.29
N THR A 60 -4.97 1.28 25.20
CA THR A 60 -4.30 2.60 25.23
C THR A 60 -5.24 3.71 24.80
N HIS A 61 -5.08 4.89 25.42
CA HIS A 61 -5.77 6.11 25.00
C HIS A 61 -4.95 6.85 23.94
N ILE A 62 -5.64 7.27 22.88
CA ILE A 62 -5.09 8.06 21.78
C ILE A 62 -5.58 9.50 21.93
N PRO A 63 -4.71 10.52 21.86
CA PRO A 63 -5.12 11.92 21.90
C PRO A 63 -6.13 12.26 20.80
N LEU A 64 -7.20 12.97 21.12
CA LEU A 64 -8.19 13.39 20.09
C LEU A 64 -7.70 14.54 19.22
N GLN A 65 -6.67 15.26 19.68
CA GLN A 65 -6.03 16.34 18.95
C GLN A 65 -4.69 15.88 18.36
N PRO A 66 -4.35 16.30 17.13
CA PRO A 66 -3.07 16.00 16.55
C PRO A 66 -1.92 16.69 17.31
N SER A 67 -0.71 16.15 17.18
CA SER A 67 0.49 16.75 17.76
C SER A 67 0.87 18.05 17.05
N PRO A 68 1.52 19.01 17.75
CA PRO A 68 2.20 20.13 17.09
C PRO A 68 3.29 19.68 16.12
N ASP A 69 3.94 18.53 16.40
CA ASP A 69 4.88 17.90 15.48
C ASP A 69 4.14 16.94 14.52
N PRO A 70 4.12 17.21 13.19
CA PRO A 70 3.44 16.37 12.22
C PRO A 70 3.98 14.93 12.16
N ALA A 71 5.28 14.72 12.42
CA ALA A 71 5.85 13.37 12.44
C ALA A 71 5.29 12.56 13.61
N LYS A 72 5.09 13.20 14.78
CA LYS A 72 4.44 12.56 15.93
C LYS A 72 2.97 12.22 15.67
N THR A 73 2.24 13.04 14.93
CA THR A 73 0.86 12.72 14.52
C THR A 73 0.82 11.46 13.64
N PHE A 74 1.75 11.33 12.70
CA PHE A 74 1.90 10.12 11.89
C PHE A 74 2.31 8.89 12.71
N GLU A 75 3.23 9.05 13.65
CA GLU A 75 3.62 7.98 14.57
C GLU A 75 2.39 7.43 15.29
N ILE A 76 1.55 8.30 15.87
CA ILE A 76 0.32 7.88 16.55
C ILE A 76 -0.62 7.10 15.62
N LEU A 77 -0.78 7.52 14.36
CA LEU A 77 -1.54 6.76 13.37
C LEU A 77 -0.91 5.38 13.12
N GLY A 78 0.40 5.31 12.90
CA GLY A 78 1.11 4.06 12.66
C GLY A 78 1.12 3.09 13.84
N GLU A 79 1.02 3.59 15.06
CA GLU A 79 0.96 2.78 16.29
C GLU A 79 -0.41 2.13 16.53
N ASN A 80 -1.47 2.67 15.92
CA ASN A 80 -2.85 2.31 16.22
C ASN A 80 -3.64 1.79 15.01
N LEU A 81 -3.21 2.11 13.80
CA LEU A 81 -3.82 1.68 12.55
C LEU A 81 -2.84 0.81 11.77
N ASP A 82 -3.40 -0.19 11.10
CA ASP A 82 -2.64 -1.22 10.41
C ASP A 82 -2.46 -0.97 8.92
N GLU A 83 -2.82 0.24 8.48
CA GLU A 83 -2.53 0.81 7.18
C GLU A 83 -1.36 1.81 7.23
N ASP A 84 -0.64 1.88 6.11
CA ASP A 84 0.31 2.93 5.81
C ASP A 84 -0.38 4.13 5.16
N PHE A 85 0.08 5.34 5.47
CA PHE A 85 -0.49 6.58 4.97
C PHE A 85 0.59 7.40 4.28
N LEU A 86 0.33 7.79 3.04
CA LEU A 86 1.18 8.66 2.24
C LEU A 86 0.33 9.86 1.80
N ILE A 87 0.81 11.07 2.05
CA ILE A 87 0.09 12.30 1.76
C ILE A 87 0.77 13.01 0.61
N LEU A 88 -0.01 13.27 -0.44
CA LEU A 88 0.42 13.97 -1.63
C LEU A 88 -0.21 15.36 -1.68
N LEU A 89 0.63 16.37 -1.92
CA LEU A 89 0.21 17.74 -2.19
C LEU A 89 0.49 18.09 -3.65
N PRO A 90 -0.21 19.07 -4.25
CA PRO A 90 0.18 19.63 -5.54
C PRO A 90 1.66 20.05 -5.53
N SER A 91 2.36 19.86 -6.64
CA SER A 91 3.71 20.40 -6.80
C SER A 91 3.69 21.93 -6.86
N ASP A 92 4.83 22.56 -6.55
CA ASP A 92 4.93 24.02 -6.53
C ASP A 92 4.64 24.67 -7.90
N ASP A 93 4.90 23.93 -8.98
CA ASP A 93 4.58 24.34 -10.36
C ASP A 93 3.19 23.86 -10.85
N GLY A 94 2.45 23.13 -10.01
CA GLY A 94 1.07 22.72 -10.27
C GLY A 94 0.87 21.67 -11.36
N ASP A 95 1.94 21.07 -11.89
CA ASP A 95 1.86 20.12 -13.02
C ASP A 95 1.67 18.66 -12.59
N SER A 96 1.78 18.36 -11.29
CA SER A 96 1.66 17.01 -10.73
C SER A 96 1.43 17.08 -9.20
N TYR A 97 1.56 15.93 -8.53
CA TYR A 97 1.51 15.79 -7.09
C TYR A 97 2.85 15.25 -6.56
N MET A 98 3.21 15.66 -5.34
CA MET A 98 4.45 15.28 -4.67
C MET A 98 4.18 14.60 -3.34
N LEU A 99 5.00 13.59 -2.99
CA LEU A 99 4.96 12.99 -1.66
C LEU A 99 5.52 13.96 -0.64
N LYS A 100 4.70 14.44 0.29
CA LYS A 100 5.11 15.46 1.28
C LYS A 100 5.11 14.96 2.72
N GLY A 101 4.51 13.81 2.99
CA GLY A 101 4.66 13.13 4.26
C GLY A 101 4.10 11.71 4.23
N PHE A 102 4.56 10.88 5.14
CA PHE A 102 4.13 9.50 5.26
C PHE A 102 4.36 8.92 6.66
N VAL A 103 3.55 7.91 6.98
CA VAL A 103 3.91 6.77 7.83
C VAL A 103 3.79 5.52 6.97
N ASN A 104 4.92 4.89 6.65
CA ASN A 104 5.01 3.75 5.75
C ASN A 104 5.86 2.65 6.39
N CYS A 105 5.23 1.84 7.23
CA CYS A 105 5.92 0.79 7.97
C CYS A 105 6.13 -0.47 7.14
N PHE A 106 5.35 -0.71 6.08
CA PHE A 106 5.48 -1.90 5.25
C PHE A 106 5.77 -1.55 3.80
N PRO A 107 6.88 -0.86 3.47
CA PRO A 107 7.26 -0.58 2.09
C PRO A 107 7.54 -1.89 1.33
N ALA A 108 7.36 -1.84 0.01
CA ALA A 108 7.59 -2.98 -0.88
C ALA A 108 8.71 -2.71 -1.90
N GLY A 109 9.95 -2.98 -1.51
CA GLY A 109 11.12 -2.94 -2.41
C GLY A 109 11.68 -1.55 -2.70
N PHE A 110 11.31 -0.54 -1.92
CA PHE A 110 11.82 0.82 -2.05
C PHE A 110 11.96 1.51 -0.69
N ASN A 111 12.92 2.41 -0.59
CA ASN A 111 13.09 3.29 0.55
C ASN A 111 12.17 4.50 0.39
N THR A 112 11.20 4.69 1.30
CA THR A 112 10.22 5.78 1.24
C THR A 112 10.86 7.16 1.44
N LYS A 113 11.93 7.24 2.23
CA LYS A 113 12.71 8.48 2.46
C LYS A 113 13.17 9.10 1.15
N ASP A 114 13.69 8.26 0.26
CA ASP A 114 14.23 8.68 -1.04
C ASP A 114 13.13 9.16 -2.00
N LYS A 115 11.86 8.97 -1.65
CA LYS A 115 10.70 9.41 -2.43
C LYS A 115 10.09 10.71 -1.91
N LEU A 116 10.50 11.17 -0.72
CA LEU A 116 9.98 12.39 -0.13
C LEU A 116 10.38 13.60 -0.96
N GLY A 117 9.39 14.43 -1.31
CA GLY A 117 9.59 15.62 -2.13
C GLY A 117 9.83 15.32 -3.61
N LEU A 118 9.62 14.09 -4.06
CA LEU A 118 9.59 13.78 -5.50
C LEU A 118 8.17 13.88 -6.04
N LYS A 119 8.04 14.25 -7.32
CA LYS A 119 6.76 14.18 -8.02
C LYS A 119 6.37 12.72 -8.27
N LEU A 120 5.08 12.49 -8.47
CA LEU A 120 4.53 11.16 -8.73
C LEU A 120 5.25 10.48 -9.91
N ARG A 121 5.49 11.23 -10.99
CA ARG A 121 6.22 10.70 -12.16
C ARG A 121 7.66 10.29 -11.85
N ASP A 122 8.35 11.06 -11.02
CA ASP A 122 9.74 10.81 -10.66
C ASP A 122 9.85 9.57 -9.77
N ILE A 123 8.94 9.42 -8.81
CA ILE A 123 8.82 8.22 -7.96
C ILE A 123 8.65 6.97 -8.81
N HIS A 124 7.85 7.04 -9.88
CA HIS A 124 7.49 5.91 -10.73
C HIS A 124 8.43 5.69 -11.92
N THR A 125 9.49 6.49 -12.07
CA THR A 125 10.51 6.31 -13.13
C THR A 125 11.00 4.86 -13.28
N PRO A 126 11.21 4.08 -12.19
CA PRO A 126 11.68 2.70 -12.33
C PRO A 126 10.63 1.71 -12.83
N VAL A 127 9.34 2.09 -12.85
CA VAL A 127 8.24 1.19 -13.21
C VAL A 127 8.15 1.05 -14.73
N PRO A 128 8.29 -0.17 -15.28
CA PRO A 128 8.24 -0.39 -16.72
C PRO A 128 6.95 0.15 -17.35
N GLY A 129 7.09 0.90 -18.45
CA GLY A 129 5.96 1.44 -19.20
C GLY A 129 5.20 2.59 -18.53
N TYR A 130 5.58 3.03 -17.33
CA TYR A 130 4.88 4.11 -16.64
C TYR A 130 4.86 5.40 -17.45
N LYS A 131 6.04 5.89 -17.86
CA LYS A 131 6.18 7.13 -18.62
C LYS A 131 5.37 7.13 -19.92
N GLN A 132 5.41 6.02 -20.65
CA GLN A 132 4.78 5.93 -21.98
C GLN A 132 3.28 5.66 -21.92
N LYS A 133 2.80 4.93 -20.90
CA LYS A 133 1.42 4.40 -20.88
C LYS A 133 0.54 4.96 -19.78
N LEU A 134 1.12 5.42 -18.67
CA LEU A 134 0.37 5.71 -17.45
C LEU A 134 0.48 7.17 -17.00
N GLU A 135 1.64 7.80 -17.11
CA GLU A 135 1.94 9.13 -16.55
C GLU A 135 0.84 10.15 -16.83
N LEU A 136 0.57 10.46 -18.11
CA LEU A 136 -0.44 11.45 -18.50
C LEU A 136 -1.86 11.12 -18.01
N SER A 137 -2.21 9.83 -17.99
CA SER A 137 -3.53 9.41 -17.51
C SER A 137 -3.64 9.53 -15.99
N MET A 138 -2.54 9.27 -15.28
CA MET A 138 -2.48 9.29 -13.83
C MET A 138 -2.45 10.72 -13.29
N ASP A 139 -1.66 11.61 -13.90
CA ASP A 139 -1.65 13.04 -13.53
C ASP A 139 -3.05 13.65 -13.68
N ARG A 140 -3.72 13.43 -14.82
CA ARG A 140 -5.11 13.89 -15.03
C ARG A 140 -6.10 13.28 -14.03
N PHE A 141 -5.91 12.02 -13.67
CA PHE A 141 -6.78 11.34 -12.72
C PHE A 141 -6.64 11.92 -11.31
N PHE A 142 -5.40 12.13 -10.86
CA PHE A 142 -5.10 12.68 -9.54
C PHE A 142 -5.60 14.12 -9.44
N ASP A 143 -5.50 14.90 -10.51
CA ASP A 143 -6.05 16.25 -10.57
C ASP A 143 -7.60 16.25 -10.44
N ARG A 144 -8.29 15.39 -11.19
CA ARG A 144 -9.76 15.34 -11.23
C ARG A 144 -10.43 14.61 -10.08
N LEU A 145 -9.69 13.89 -9.23
CA LEU A 145 -10.31 13.11 -8.16
C LEU A 145 -11.06 14.04 -7.20
N GLU A 146 -12.38 13.90 -7.14
CA GLU A 146 -13.24 14.76 -6.32
C GLU A 146 -13.28 14.31 -4.84
N VAL A 147 -13.59 15.26 -3.95
CA VAL A 147 -13.89 14.97 -2.54
C VAL A 147 -15.12 14.04 -2.47
N GLY A 148 -15.06 13.03 -1.61
CA GLY A 148 -16.13 12.03 -1.46
C GLY A 148 -16.08 10.90 -2.49
N LYS A 149 -15.10 10.90 -3.41
CA LYS A 149 -14.78 9.74 -4.24
C LYS A 149 -13.55 9.02 -3.69
N VAL A 150 -13.65 7.69 -3.61
CA VAL A 150 -12.55 6.82 -3.19
C VAL A 150 -12.27 5.83 -4.31
N VAL A 151 -10.98 5.67 -4.61
CA VAL A 151 -10.49 4.73 -5.61
C VAL A 151 -9.83 3.60 -4.86
N LYS A 152 -10.23 2.36 -5.15
CA LYS A 152 -9.61 1.17 -4.57
C LYS A 152 -8.92 0.38 -5.68
N ARG A 153 -7.70 -0.07 -5.41
CA ARG A 153 -7.01 -1.04 -6.27
C ARG A 153 -6.24 -2.06 -5.44
N ALA A 154 -5.93 -3.18 -6.06
CA ALA A 154 -4.96 -4.13 -5.53
C ALA A 154 -3.64 -4.03 -6.31
N ASN A 155 -2.52 -4.05 -5.60
CA ASN A 155 -1.19 -4.36 -6.13
C ASN A 155 -0.72 -5.65 -5.45
N TRP A 156 0.07 -6.47 -6.13
CA TRP A 156 0.56 -7.72 -5.57
C TRP A 156 1.99 -8.03 -6.00
N SER A 157 2.68 -8.82 -5.19
CA SER A 157 4.01 -9.37 -5.47
C SER A 157 4.19 -10.70 -4.74
N ILE A 158 5.27 -11.41 -5.06
CA ILE A 158 5.67 -12.59 -4.28
C ILE A 158 6.86 -12.23 -3.40
N ASN A 159 6.76 -12.57 -2.12
CA ASN A 159 7.85 -12.49 -1.17
C ASN A 159 8.36 -13.91 -0.90
N THR A 160 9.68 -14.12 -0.94
CA THR A 160 10.32 -15.40 -0.61
C THR A 160 10.69 -15.51 0.88
N GLU A 161 10.24 -14.54 1.68
CA GLU A 161 10.47 -14.44 3.12
C GLU A 161 9.20 -13.88 3.77
N GLU A 162 8.95 -14.24 5.03
CA GLU A 162 7.85 -13.70 5.83
C GLU A 162 8.17 -12.28 6.34
N LYS A 163 8.31 -11.33 5.41
CA LYS A 163 8.78 -9.97 5.72
C LYS A 163 7.81 -8.91 5.23
N LEU A 164 7.29 -8.12 6.16
CA LEU A 164 6.41 -6.98 5.86
C LEU A 164 7.18 -5.68 5.59
N PHE A 165 8.27 -5.42 6.31
CA PHE A 165 9.17 -4.28 6.06
C PHE A 165 10.23 -4.64 5.03
N ALA A 166 10.09 -4.13 3.81
CA ALA A 166 11.08 -4.32 2.75
C ALA A 166 11.43 -2.99 2.08
N ALA A 167 12.36 -2.25 2.68
CA ALA A 167 12.86 -0.99 2.13
C ALA A 167 13.78 -1.16 0.88
N SER A 168 14.06 -2.40 0.48
CA SER A 168 14.79 -2.77 -0.74
C SER A 168 14.47 -4.22 -1.11
N GLY A 169 14.98 -4.68 -2.26
CA GLY A 169 15.07 -6.12 -2.56
C GLY A 169 13.82 -6.81 -3.11
N LEU A 170 12.62 -6.20 -3.07
CA LEU A 170 11.41 -6.77 -3.70
C LEU A 170 11.23 -6.39 -5.18
N HIS A 171 11.99 -5.42 -5.66
CA HIS A 171 12.03 -5.06 -7.08
C HIS A 171 13.43 -5.25 -7.66
N LEU A 172 13.51 -5.45 -8.98
CA LEU A 172 14.76 -5.33 -9.74
C LEU A 172 14.73 -4.08 -10.61
N TYR A 173 15.85 -3.37 -10.63
CA TYR A 173 16.03 -2.16 -11.41
C TYR A 173 16.90 -2.41 -12.65
N GLY A 174 16.72 -1.57 -13.68
CA GLY A 174 17.47 -1.72 -14.94
C GLY A 174 18.98 -1.62 -14.71
N GLY A 175 19.74 -2.63 -15.14
CA GLY A 175 21.19 -2.73 -14.95
C GLY A 175 21.61 -3.70 -13.84
N GLU A 176 20.70 -4.14 -12.98
CA GLU A 176 20.98 -5.21 -12.02
C GLU A 176 21.09 -6.56 -12.75
N LYS A 177 22.16 -7.31 -12.49
CA LYS A 177 22.33 -8.66 -13.04
C LYS A 177 21.22 -9.55 -12.49
N LYS A 178 20.73 -10.48 -13.33
CA LYS A 178 19.97 -11.63 -12.82
C LYS A 178 20.79 -12.24 -11.69
N VAL A 179 20.22 -12.27 -10.50
CA VAL A 179 20.80 -13.06 -9.42
C VAL A 179 20.61 -14.51 -9.86
N ASP A 180 21.71 -15.26 -10.02
CA ASP A 180 21.67 -16.69 -10.36
C ASP A 180 21.11 -17.56 -9.21
N GLU A 181 20.67 -16.93 -8.12
CA GLU A 181 19.91 -17.55 -7.04
C GLU A 181 18.51 -17.89 -7.54
N LYS A 182 18.37 -19.04 -8.17
CA LYS A 182 17.08 -19.73 -8.19
C LYS A 182 16.75 -20.11 -6.76
N VAL A 183 15.78 -19.41 -6.17
CA VAL A 183 15.25 -19.77 -4.87
C VAL A 183 14.39 -21.02 -5.07
N ASP A 184 14.69 -22.08 -4.32
CA ASP A 184 13.79 -23.22 -4.22
C ASP A 184 12.53 -22.77 -3.49
N VAL A 185 11.41 -22.74 -4.21
CA VAL A 185 10.18 -22.15 -3.70
C VAL A 185 9.45 -23.19 -2.86
N ASN A 186 9.65 -23.08 -1.55
CA ASN A 186 8.82 -23.75 -0.57
C ASN A 186 7.53 -22.94 -0.38
N THR A 187 6.37 -23.55 -0.65
CA THR A 187 5.06 -22.89 -0.54
C THR A 187 4.72 -22.44 0.88
N GLY A 188 5.32 -23.05 1.91
CA GLY A 188 5.18 -22.62 3.31
C GLY A 188 6.14 -21.49 3.72
N GLN A 189 7.11 -21.14 2.88
CA GLN A 189 8.08 -20.05 3.13
C GLN A 189 8.05 -18.98 2.04
N THR A 190 7.09 -19.08 1.13
CA THR A 190 6.84 -18.11 0.06
C THR A 190 5.45 -17.57 0.25
N PHE A 191 5.28 -16.27 0.02
CA PHE A 191 4.10 -15.55 0.38
C PHE A 191 3.58 -14.71 -0.78
N LEU A 192 2.28 -14.75 -1.00
CA LEU A 192 1.57 -13.75 -1.77
C LEU A 192 1.43 -12.48 -0.92
N ARG A 193 2.11 -11.42 -1.33
CA ARG A 193 1.97 -10.09 -0.74
C ARG A 193 0.92 -9.30 -1.53
N VAL A 194 -0.12 -8.83 -0.84
CA VAL A 194 -1.19 -8.03 -1.45
C VAL A 194 -1.29 -6.68 -0.76
N GLU A 195 -1.41 -5.62 -1.54
CA GLU A 195 -1.60 -4.26 -1.08
C GLU A 195 -2.97 -3.77 -1.55
N ARG A 196 -3.89 -3.61 -0.61
CA ARG A 196 -5.15 -2.88 -0.83
C ARG A 196 -4.84 -1.40 -0.74
N GLN A 197 -4.87 -0.75 -1.88
CA GLN A 197 -4.50 0.64 -2.03
C GLN A 197 -5.75 1.50 -2.21
N LEU A 198 -5.91 2.51 -1.37
CA LEU A 198 -7.00 3.49 -1.44
C LEU A 198 -6.42 4.87 -1.77
N LEU A 199 -7.08 5.60 -2.66
CA LEU A 199 -6.77 6.99 -2.96
C LEU A 199 -8.02 7.84 -2.83
N HIS A 200 -7.94 8.92 -2.06
CA HIS A 200 -9.04 9.87 -1.87
C HIS A 200 -8.55 11.28 -1.57
N ARG A 201 -9.41 12.27 -1.77
CA ARG A 201 -9.10 13.68 -1.51
C ARG A 201 -9.73 14.17 -0.20
N LEU A 202 -8.93 14.87 0.61
CA LEU A 202 -9.42 15.54 1.82
C LEU A 202 -10.29 16.77 1.48
N PRO A 203 -11.39 17.01 2.23
CA PRO A 203 -12.31 18.09 1.94
C PRO A 203 -11.74 19.50 2.11
N ARG A 204 -10.89 19.74 3.13
CA ARG A 204 -10.37 21.09 3.44
C ARG A 204 -8.98 21.32 2.86
N ALA A 205 -8.01 20.49 3.19
CA ALA A 205 -6.63 20.60 2.73
C ALA A 205 -6.47 20.27 1.25
N LYS A 206 -7.47 19.62 0.63
CA LYS A 206 -7.46 19.16 -0.78
C LYS A 206 -6.30 18.20 -1.13
N ALA A 207 -5.52 17.78 -0.14
CA ALA A 207 -4.48 16.78 -0.27
C ALA A 207 -5.05 15.43 -0.69
N LEU A 208 -4.25 14.66 -1.42
CA LEU A 208 -4.55 13.27 -1.72
C LEU A 208 -3.96 12.38 -0.64
N VAL A 209 -4.78 11.50 -0.09
CA VAL A 209 -4.37 10.47 0.87
C VAL A 209 -4.28 9.16 0.12
N PHE A 210 -3.08 8.63 0.03
CA PHE A 210 -2.81 7.29 -0.47
C PHE A 210 -2.59 6.36 0.72
N ASN A 211 -3.54 5.45 0.93
CA ASN A 211 -3.57 4.53 2.04
C ASN A 211 -3.30 3.12 1.55
N VAL A 212 -2.44 2.37 2.24
CA VAL A 212 -2.01 1.04 1.83
C VAL A 212 -2.16 0.07 2.98
N LYS A 213 -3.06 -0.90 2.82
CA LYS A 213 -3.19 -2.04 3.72
C LYS A 213 -2.47 -3.24 3.11
N THR A 214 -1.43 -3.72 3.78
CA THR A 214 -0.65 -4.88 3.34
C THR A 214 -1.13 -6.15 4.02
N TYR A 215 -1.31 -7.18 3.19
CA TYR A 215 -1.57 -8.56 3.58
C TYR A 215 -0.42 -9.45 3.08
N LEU A 216 -0.13 -10.50 3.83
CA LEU A 216 0.89 -11.48 3.50
C LEU A 216 0.32 -12.87 3.77
N TYR A 217 0.19 -13.68 2.72
CA TYR A 217 -0.43 -15.01 2.79
C TYR A 217 0.57 -16.07 2.33
N PRO A 218 0.84 -17.11 3.12
CA PRO A 218 1.60 -18.26 2.65
C PRO A 218 0.98 -18.84 1.37
N LEU A 219 1.81 -19.24 0.41
CA LEU A 219 1.31 -19.86 -0.82
C LEU A 219 0.58 -21.20 -0.57
N SER A 220 0.88 -21.86 0.55
CA SER A 220 0.12 -23.04 1.00
C SER A 220 -1.35 -22.70 1.25
N GLU A 221 -1.66 -21.59 1.92
CA GLU A 221 -3.05 -21.18 2.19
C GLU A 221 -3.79 -20.84 0.90
N ILE A 222 -3.14 -20.13 -0.03
CA ILE A 222 -3.71 -19.84 -1.36
C ILE A 222 -4.05 -21.13 -2.12
N LYS A 223 -3.18 -22.15 -2.00
CA LYS A 223 -3.41 -23.47 -2.61
C LYS A 223 -4.55 -24.22 -1.93
N GLU A 224 -4.62 -24.20 -0.61
CA GLU A 224 -5.68 -24.83 0.18
C GLU A 224 -7.06 -24.22 -0.10
N GLU A 225 -7.12 -22.92 -0.37
CA GLU A 225 -8.32 -22.21 -0.83
C GLU A 225 -8.71 -22.53 -2.28
N GLY A 226 -7.90 -23.30 -3.02
CA GLY A 226 -8.16 -23.68 -4.41
C GLY A 226 -7.78 -22.59 -5.43
N LEU A 227 -7.05 -21.55 -5.02
CA LEU A 227 -6.68 -20.40 -5.87
C LEU A 227 -5.29 -20.54 -6.52
N GLY A 228 -4.67 -21.73 -6.41
CA GLY A 228 -3.31 -21.99 -6.92
C GLY A 228 -3.17 -21.76 -8.43
N GLU A 229 -4.14 -22.24 -9.23
CA GLU A 229 -4.13 -22.08 -10.69
C GLU A 229 -4.33 -20.61 -11.12
N ASP A 230 -5.21 -19.88 -10.45
CA ASP A 230 -5.43 -18.46 -10.74
C ASP A 230 -4.18 -17.62 -10.42
N LEU A 231 -3.49 -17.94 -9.31
CA LEU A 231 -2.23 -17.31 -8.99
C LEU A 231 -1.13 -17.67 -10.02
N ALA A 232 -1.04 -18.94 -10.43
CA ALA A 232 -0.09 -19.37 -11.46
C ALA A 232 -0.33 -18.61 -12.78
N GLN A 233 -1.60 -18.49 -13.21
CA GLN A 233 -1.97 -17.71 -14.40
C GLN A 233 -1.62 -16.22 -14.24
N ALA A 234 -1.81 -15.64 -13.05
CA ALA A 234 -1.43 -14.25 -12.77
C ALA A 234 0.08 -14.04 -12.88
N ILE A 235 0.88 -15.00 -12.41
CA ILE A 235 2.34 -15.01 -12.50
C ILE A 235 2.78 -15.07 -13.96
N ASP A 236 2.23 -15.97 -14.76
CA ASP A 236 2.53 -16.08 -16.20
C ASP A 236 2.16 -14.78 -16.94
N GLY A 237 1.03 -14.18 -16.57
CA GLY A 237 0.56 -12.90 -17.08
C GLY A 237 1.52 -11.72 -16.85
N LEU A 238 2.45 -11.78 -15.87
CA LEU A 238 3.48 -10.75 -15.70
C LEU A 238 4.43 -10.69 -16.90
N LYS A 239 4.69 -11.83 -17.55
CA LYS A 239 5.57 -11.95 -18.70
C LYS A 239 4.83 -11.74 -20.02
N GLU A 240 3.62 -12.28 -20.11
CA GLU A 240 2.82 -12.28 -21.35
C GLU A 240 1.96 -11.03 -21.53
N GLY A 241 1.79 -10.23 -20.47
CA GLY A 241 0.96 -9.04 -20.48
C GLY A 241 1.48 -7.89 -21.34
N SER A 242 0.71 -6.79 -21.37
CA SER A 242 1.00 -5.62 -22.22
C SER A 242 2.32 -4.91 -21.87
N THR A 243 2.90 -5.15 -20.70
CA THR A 243 4.20 -4.63 -20.27
C THR A 243 5.09 -5.76 -19.73
N PRO A 244 5.77 -6.53 -20.61
CA PRO A 244 6.57 -7.70 -20.22
C PRO A 244 7.71 -7.39 -19.23
N GLY A 245 8.19 -6.14 -19.19
CA GLY A 245 9.19 -5.69 -18.21
C GLY A 245 8.74 -5.84 -16.74
N MET A 246 7.43 -5.96 -16.49
CA MET A 246 6.89 -6.18 -15.14
C MET A 246 7.36 -7.49 -14.51
N HIS A 247 7.57 -8.54 -15.30
CA HIS A 247 8.13 -9.80 -14.82
C HIS A 247 9.53 -9.63 -14.21
N PHE A 248 10.39 -8.83 -14.84
CA PHE A 248 11.70 -8.52 -14.28
C PHE A 248 11.58 -7.61 -13.06
N TYR A 249 10.82 -6.52 -13.19
CA TYR A 249 10.63 -5.54 -12.11
C TYR A 249 10.09 -6.18 -10.82
N LYS A 250 9.13 -7.10 -10.90
CA LYS A 250 8.57 -7.84 -9.74
C LYS A 250 9.36 -9.10 -9.37
N ARG A 251 10.61 -9.26 -9.83
CA ARG A 251 11.49 -10.41 -9.55
C ARG A 251 10.99 -11.77 -10.04
N GLY A 252 10.02 -11.83 -10.95
CA GLY A 252 9.53 -13.09 -11.53
C GLY A 252 10.64 -13.95 -12.15
N VAL A 253 11.75 -13.35 -12.61
CA VAL A 253 12.93 -14.09 -13.08
C VAL A 253 13.66 -14.90 -12.00
N VAL A 254 13.45 -14.59 -10.72
CA VAL A 254 14.07 -15.24 -9.56
C VAL A 254 13.21 -16.38 -9.04
N TRP A 255 11.89 -16.17 -8.96
CA TRP A 255 10.96 -17.09 -8.29
C TRP A 255 9.89 -17.73 -9.21
N GLY A 256 9.72 -17.24 -10.44
CA GLY A 256 8.60 -17.61 -11.31
C GLY A 256 8.67 -19.04 -11.86
N SER A 257 9.85 -19.54 -12.21
CA SER A 257 9.99 -20.88 -12.80
C SER A 257 9.71 -22.03 -11.82
N SER A 258 9.86 -21.79 -10.52
CA SER A 258 9.60 -22.79 -9.45
C SER A 258 8.16 -22.73 -8.92
N GLN A 259 7.46 -21.60 -9.09
CA GLN A 259 6.08 -21.43 -8.59
C GLN A 259 5.00 -22.01 -9.49
N GLY A 260 5.06 -21.76 -10.81
CA GLY A 260 4.02 -22.26 -11.73
C GLY A 260 3.85 -23.79 -11.69
N CYS A 261 4.94 -24.53 -11.47
CA CYS A 261 4.92 -25.99 -11.39
C CYS A 261 4.50 -26.55 -10.02
N SER A 262 4.64 -25.77 -8.93
CA SER A 262 4.31 -26.20 -7.55
C SER A 262 2.90 -25.77 -7.12
N LEU A 263 2.37 -24.71 -7.71
CA LEU A 263 1.03 -24.18 -7.49
C LEU A 263 -0.05 -24.92 -8.31
N SER A 264 0.31 -25.57 -9.42
CA SER A 264 -0.67 -26.24 -10.26
C SER A 264 -1.28 -27.47 -9.57
N ILE A 265 -2.62 -27.53 -9.53
CA ILE A 265 -3.40 -28.70 -9.12
C ILE A 265 -4.18 -29.11 -10.37
N GLY A 266 -3.97 -30.34 -10.84
CA GLY A 266 -4.55 -30.95 -12.05
C GLY A 266 -5.63 -30.13 -12.77
N LYS A 267 -5.28 -29.68 -14.00
CA LYS A 267 -6.14 -28.97 -14.97
C LYS A 267 -7.63 -29.25 -14.78
N ASP A 268 -8.36 -28.29 -14.21
CA ASP A 268 -9.75 -27.96 -14.54
C ASP A 268 -10.21 -26.76 -13.68
N GLY A 269 -10.34 -25.57 -14.31
CA GLY A 269 -10.95 -24.39 -13.70
C GLY A 269 -10.34 -23.07 -14.16
N LEU A 270 -11.06 -22.31 -14.99
CA LEU A 270 -10.70 -20.96 -15.42
C LEU A 270 -11.25 -19.92 -14.43
N GLY A 271 -10.40 -18.99 -13.93
CA GLY A 271 -10.79 -17.97 -12.95
C GLY A 271 -10.02 -16.63 -12.94
N ALA A 272 -9.49 -16.14 -14.06
CA ALA A 272 -9.22 -14.71 -14.37
C ALA A 272 -8.69 -13.75 -13.27
N LEU A 273 -7.40 -13.83 -12.92
CA LEU A 273 -6.60 -12.68 -12.45
C LEU A 273 -5.96 -11.95 -13.65
N ARG A 274 -6.77 -11.24 -14.44
CA ARG A 274 -6.29 -10.50 -15.63
C ARG A 274 -5.90 -9.05 -15.28
N SER A 275 -4.82 -8.88 -14.55
CA SER A 275 -3.87 -7.73 -14.60
C SER A 275 -3.21 -7.48 -13.24
N ALA A 276 -1.99 -6.93 -13.27
CA ALA A 276 -1.28 -6.47 -12.07
C ALA A 276 -1.94 -5.27 -11.35
N HIS A 277 -3.07 -4.74 -11.86
CA HIS A 277 -3.75 -3.55 -11.35
C HIS A 277 -5.27 -3.71 -11.52
N ALA A 278 -5.95 -4.44 -10.62
CA ALA A 278 -7.40 -4.41 -10.59
C ALA A 278 -7.85 -3.10 -9.91
N ILE A 279 -8.46 -2.18 -10.68
CA ILE A 279 -9.06 -0.94 -10.16
C ILE A 279 -10.56 -1.17 -10.02
N VAL A 280 -11.10 -1.01 -8.81
CA VAL A 280 -12.54 -1.11 -8.51
C VAL A 280 -13.02 0.24 -7.98
N TYR A 281 -14.04 0.80 -8.63
CA TYR A 281 -14.68 2.05 -8.24
C TYR A 281 -15.82 1.78 -7.26
N TYR A 282 -15.82 2.46 -6.12
CA TYR A 282 -16.93 2.44 -5.17
C TYR A 282 -17.53 3.85 -5.07
N PRO A 283 -18.80 4.06 -5.44
CA PRO A 283 -19.49 5.30 -5.12
C PRO A 283 -19.75 5.34 -3.61
N ILE A 284 -19.33 6.41 -2.93
CA ILE A 284 -19.80 6.68 -1.58
C ILE A 284 -21.21 7.26 -1.69
N GLY A 285 -22.21 6.40 -1.53
CA GLY A 285 -23.53 6.85 -1.11
C GLY A 285 -23.42 7.47 0.28
N THR A 286 -24.17 8.54 0.53
CA THR A 286 -24.32 9.20 1.84
C THR A 286 -24.25 8.19 2.99
N LEU A 287 -23.25 8.38 3.86
CA LEU A 287 -22.89 7.63 5.07
C LEU A 287 -24.09 7.06 5.85
N ARG A 288 -24.66 5.93 5.44
CA ARG A 288 -25.59 5.10 6.22
C ARG A 288 -25.65 3.66 5.69
N THR A 289 -24.52 2.95 5.62
CA THR A 289 -24.49 1.49 5.75
C THR A 289 -23.05 0.99 5.84
N PRO A 290 -22.76 -0.05 6.65
CA PRO A 290 -21.43 -0.63 6.71
C PRO A 290 -21.12 -1.40 5.42
N ILE A 291 -19.98 -1.10 4.82
CA ILE A 291 -19.35 -1.95 3.79
C ILE A 291 -18.97 -3.28 4.47
N PRO A 292 -19.39 -4.45 3.95
CA PRO A 292 -18.94 -5.75 4.46
C PRO A 292 -17.44 -5.93 4.25
N GLU A 293 -16.81 -6.69 5.15
CA GLU A 293 -15.37 -7.01 5.16
C GLU A 293 -14.83 -7.54 3.81
#